data_AF-A0A538CUB0-F1
#
_entry.id   AF-A0A538CUB0-F1
#
_cell.length_a   1.000
_cell.length_b   1.000
_cell.length_c   1.000
_cell.angle_alpha   90.00
_cell.angle_beta   90.00
_cell.angle_gamma   90.00
#
_symmetry.space_group_name_H-M   'P 1'
#
loop_
_entity.id
_entity.type
_entity.pdbx_description
1 polymer ?
#
loop_
_entity_poly.entity_id
_entity_poly.type
_entity_poly.pdbx_seq_one_letter_code
_entity_poly.pdbx_strand_id
1 'polypeptide(L)'
;MAEGSSTLESAAVQAALKRIGILGGTFDPPHVGHVVAAVAALWELALDQVLLMTANIPWQKVGVRPVTSAPDRLAMVTLLAEGIAN
;
A
#
# COMPACT_ATOMS: atom_id res chain seq x y z
N MET A 1 43.62 6.24 -2.19
CA MET A 1 42.66 7.12 -2.90
C MET A 1 41.75 6.28 -3.80
N ALA A 2 40.89 5.42 -3.25
CA ALA A 2 39.98 4.55 -4.04
C ALA A 2 38.60 4.36 -3.37
N GLU A 3 38.11 5.34 -2.60
CA GLU A 3 36.83 5.23 -1.87
C GLU A 3 35.64 5.87 -2.59
N GLY A 4 35.84 6.53 -3.74
CA GLY A 4 34.80 7.27 -4.45
C GLY A 4 33.89 6.45 -5.38
N SER A 5 34.22 5.17 -5.65
CA SER A 5 33.52 4.37 -6.68
C SER A 5 32.32 3.57 -6.14
N SER A 6 32.33 3.16 -4.87
CA SER A 6 31.29 2.25 -4.33
C SER A 6 30.03 2.98 -3.85
N THR A 7 30.14 4.26 -3.49
CA THR A 7 29.01 5.07 -3.00
C THR A 7 28.09 5.52 -4.13
N LEU A 8 28.66 5.85 -5.30
CA LEU A 8 27.88 6.19 -6.51
C LEU A 8 27.11 4.97 -7.04
N GLU A 9 27.71 3.78 -6.97
CA GLU A 9 27.07 2.52 -7.35
C GLU A 9 25.90 2.18 -6.40
N SER A 10 26.07 2.38 -5.09
CA SER A 10 25.02 2.16 -4.09
C SER A 10 23.85 3.15 -4.21
N ALA A 11 24.14 4.42 -4.53
CA ALA A 11 23.11 5.43 -4.80
C ALA A 11 22.32 5.14 -6.09
N ALA A 12 23.00 4.68 -7.14
CA ALA A 12 22.34 4.28 -8.39
C ALA A 12 21.46 3.04 -8.20
N VAL A 13 21.91 2.06 -7.41
CA VAL A 13 21.11 0.90 -7.02
C VAL A 13 19.90 1.32 -6.20
N GLN A 14 20.05 2.24 -5.23
CA GLN A 14 18.90 2.78 -4.49
C GLN A 14 17.93 3.54 -5.39
N ALA A 15 18.42 4.33 -6.35
CA ALA A 15 17.57 5.03 -7.32
C ALA A 15 16.83 4.06 -8.26
N ALA A 16 17.38 2.86 -8.50
CA ALA A 16 16.73 1.82 -9.30
C ALA A 16 15.72 0.97 -8.51
N LEU A 17 15.83 0.91 -7.17
CA LEU A 17 14.91 0.16 -6.32
C LEU A 17 13.63 0.98 -6.07
N LYS A 18 12.49 0.43 -6.49
CA LYS A 18 11.20 1.03 -6.16
C LYS A 18 10.93 0.99 -4.66
N ARG A 19 10.57 2.14 -4.09
CA ARG A 19 10.09 2.31 -2.73
C ARG A 19 8.60 2.00 -2.68
N ILE A 20 8.25 0.90 -2.02
CA ILE A 20 6.89 0.36 -1.99
C ILE A 20 6.33 0.47 -0.58
N GLY A 21 5.21 1.17 -0.43
CA GLY A 21 4.40 1.13 0.79
C GLY A 21 3.34 0.02 0.73
N ILE A 22 2.97 -0.52 1.90
CA ILE A 22 1.83 -1.45 2.01
C ILE A 22 0.85 -0.87 3.02
N LEU A 23 -0.35 -0.54 2.56
CA LEU A 23 -1.47 -0.14 3.42
C LEU A 23 -2.39 -1.34 3.63
N GLY A 24 -2.20 -2.02 4.77
CA GLY A 24 -3.03 -3.14 5.18
C GLY A 24 -4.34 -2.68 5.81
N GLY A 25 -5.44 -3.35 5.48
CA GLY A 25 -6.74 -2.99 6.02
C GLY A 25 -7.80 -4.09 5.88
N THR A 26 -8.85 -3.99 6.69
CA THR A 26 -10.05 -4.80 6.45
C THR A 26 -10.79 -4.30 5.22
N PHE A 27 -10.88 -2.98 4.99
CA PHE A 27 -11.63 -2.41 3.87
C PHE A 27 -13.06 -2.97 3.74
N ASP A 28 -13.91 -2.65 4.71
CA ASP A 28 -15.25 -3.23 4.87
C ASP A 28 -16.31 -2.15 5.09
N PRO A 29 -16.63 -1.31 4.07
CA PRO A 29 -16.01 -1.24 2.73
C PRO A 29 -14.80 -0.26 2.67
N PRO A 30 -14.01 -0.24 1.58
CA PRO A 30 -13.09 0.87 1.31
C PRO A 30 -13.82 2.21 1.18
N HIS A 31 -13.13 3.32 1.45
CA HIS A 31 -13.70 4.68 1.46
C HIS A 31 -12.60 5.75 1.35
N VAL A 32 -12.99 7.02 1.19
CA VAL A 32 -12.07 8.16 0.97
C VAL A 32 -10.95 8.27 2.00
N GLY A 33 -11.22 7.98 3.28
CA GLY A 33 -10.18 7.97 4.32
C GLY A 33 -9.00 7.03 4.02
N HIS A 34 -9.24 5.88 3.40
CA HIS A 34 -8.17 4.96 3.00
C HIS A 34 -7.34 5.53 1.84
N VAL A 35 -7.99 6.24 0.91
CA VAL A 35 -7.31 6.92 -0.21
C VAL A 35 -6.41 8.02 0.30
N VAL A 36 -6.94 8.88 1.17
CA VAL A 36 -6.17 9.98 1.78
C VAL A 36 -4.95 9.43 2.52
N ALA A 37 -5.10 8.36 3.29
CA ALA A 37 -3.98 7.73 3.99
C ALA A 37 -2.93 7.16 3.02
N ALA A 38 -3.35 6.46 1.95
CA ALA A 38 -2.43 5.92 0.96
C ALA A 38 -1.67 7.01 0.20
N VAL A 39 -2.37 8.07 -0.22
CA VAL A 39 -1.78 9.20 -0.95
C VAL A 39 -0.85 10.00 -0.04
N ALA A 40 -1.24 10.29 1.20
CA ALA A 40 -0.37 10.96 2.15
C ALA A 40 0.93 10.17 2.37
N ALA A 41 0.83 8.85 2.59
CA ALA A 41 2.01 8.00 2.74
C ALA A 41 2.90 8.00 1.48
N LEU A 42 2.30 7.98 0.29
CA LEU A 42 3.03 8.05 -0.98
C LEU A 42 3.92 9.31 -1.04
N TRP A 43 3.34 10.47 -0.74
CA TRP A 43 4.03 11.76 -0.81
C TRP A 43 5.00 11.99 0.34
N GLU A 44 4.55 11.81 1.59
CA GLU A 44 5.34 12.11 2.78
C GLU A 44 6.55 11.18 2.93
N LEU A 45 6.43 9.94 2.46
CA LEU A 45 7.51 8.95 2.53
C LEU A 45 8.25 8.77 1.21
N ALA A 46 8.01 9.64 0.21
CA ALA A 46 8.63 9.57 -1.11
C ALA A 46 8.61 8.14 -1.70
N LEU A 47 7.44 7.51 -1.69
CA LEU A 47 7.25 6.17 -2.23
C LEU A 47 6.90 6.25 -3.72
N ASP A 48 7.32 5.24 -4.48
CA ASP A 48 6.96 5.11 -5.89
C ASP A 48 5.56 4.51 -6.06
N GLN A 49 5.10 3.72 -5.08
CA GLN A 49 3.79 3.09 -5.09
C GLN A 49 3.32 2.71 -3.67
N VAL A 50 2.01 2.62 -3.50
CA VAL A 50 1.37 2.05 -2.31
C VAL A 50 0.47 0.90 -2.72
N LEU A 51 0.71 -0.28 -2.14
CA LEU A 51 -0.12 -1.46 -2.33
C LEU A 51 -1.21 -1.50 -1.26
N LEU A 52 -2.47 -1.60 -1.68
CA LEU A 52 -3.60 -1.85 -0.76
C LEU A 52 -3.71 -3.36 -0.50
N MET A 53 -3.50 -3.78 0.74
CA MET A 53 -3.50 -5.20 1.12
C MET A 53 -4.76 -5.54 1.93
N THR A 54 -5.72 -6.21 1.29
CA THR A 54 -6.95 -6.66 1.94
C THR A 54 -6.66 -7.83 2.87
N ALA A 55 -6.94 -7.66 4.16
CA ALA A 55 -6.81 -8.74 5.13
C ALA A 55 -7.82 -9.86 4.82
N ASN A 56 -7.35 -11.10 4.62
CA ASN A 56 -8.22 -12.25 4.37
C ASN A 56 -9.14 -12.53 5.57
N ILE A 57 -8.55 -12.68 6.76
CA ILE A 57 -9.26 -12.89 8.03
C ILE A 57 -8.86 -11.79 9.03
N PRO A 58 -9.71 -10.78 9.28
CA PRO A 58 -9.41 -9.72 10.24
C PRO A 58 -9.66 -10.22 11.68
N TRP A 59 -8.68 -10.92 12.26
CA TRP A 59 -8.82 -11.66 13.52
C TRP A 59 -9.43 -10.86 14.70
N GLN A 60 -9.14 -9.56 14.81
CA GLN A 60 -9.70 -8.69 15.86
C GLN A 60 -11.21 -8.42 15.71
N LYS A 61 -11.79 -8.73 14.54
CA LYS A 61 -13.20 -8.50 14.21
C LYS A 61 -14.00 -9.79 14.12
N VAL A 62 -13.32 -10.92 13.98
CA VAL A 62 -13.96 -12.26 13.92
C VAL A 62 -14.71 -12.50 15.23
N GLY A 63 -16.00 -12.84 15.13
CA GLY A 63 -16.87 -13.08 16.29
C GLY A 63 -17.39 -11.83 16.99
N VAL A 64 -16.88 -10.63 16.66
CA VAL A 64 -17.35 -9.36 17.22
C VAL A 64 -18.50 -8.78 16.40
N ARG A 65 -18.39 -8.87 15.07
CA ARG A 65 -19.43 -8.43 14.14
C ARG A 65 -19.35 -9.22 12.82
N PRO A 66 -20.43 -9.24 12.02
CA PRO A 66 -20.35 -9.69 10.62
C PRO A 66 -19.31 -8.86 9.86
N VAL A 67 -18.51 -9.52 9.02
CA VAL A 67 -17.52 -8.90 8.12
C VAL A 67 -17.83 -9.38 6.72
N THR A 68 -17.81 -8.49 5.74
CA THR A 68 -18.00 -8.84 4.33
C THR A 68 -16.96 -9.86 3.87
N SER A 69 -17.33 -10.74 2.94
CA SER A 69 -16.45 -11.81 2.45
C SER A 69 -15.12 -11.25 1.92
N ALA A 70 -14.03 -12.01 2.08
CA ALA A 70 -12.73 -11.56 1.58
C ALA A 70 -12.72 -11.29 0.06
N PRO A 71 -13.35 -12.12 -0.80
CA PRO A 71 -13.48 -11.82 -2.22
C PRO A 71 -14.20 -10.51 -2.53
N ASP A 72 -15.33 -10.22 -1.85
CA ASP A 72 -16.09 -8.99 -2.08
C ASP A 72 -15.30 -7.76 -1.63
N ARG A 73 -14.62 -7.82 -0.48
CA ARG A 73 -13.76 -6.74 0.00
C ARG A 73 -12.59 -6.50 -0.95
N LEU A 74 -11.98 -7.56 -1.47
CA LEU A 74 -10.93 -7.45 -2.48
C LEU A 74 -11.46 -6.77 -3.75
N ALA A 75 -12.63 -7.19 -4.26
CA ALA A 75 -13.24 -6.58 -5.44
C ALA A 75 -13.53 -5.09 -5.24
N MET A 76 -14.07 -4.69 -4.08
CA MET A 76 -14.28 -3.27 -3.77
C MET A 76 -12.97 -2.47 -3.70
N VAL A 77 -11.91 -3.05 -3.13
CA VAL A 77 -10.59 -2.41 -3.07
C VAL A 77 -9.96 -2.27 -4.45
N THR A 78 -10.12 -3.27 -5.31
CA THR A 78 -9.66 -3.22 -6.72
C THR A 78 -10.35 -2.08 -7.47
N LEU A 79 -11.68 -1.99 -7.40
CA LEU A 79 -12.45 -0.91 -8.04
C LEU A 79 -12.04 0.47 -7.52
N LEU A 80 -11.81 0.60 -6.21
CA LEU A 80 -11.29 1.84 -5.62
C LEU A 80 -9.93 2.20 -6.22
N ALA A 81 -8.98 1.25 -6.25
CA ALA A 81 -7.62 1.49 -6.75
C ALA A 81 -7.62 1.87 -8.24
N GLU A 82 -8.42 1.18 -9.05
CA GLU A 82 -8.61 1.50 -10.47
C GLU A 82 -9.17 2.91 -10.67
N GLY A 83 -10.08 3.37 -9.80
CA GLY A 83 -10.63 4.72 -9.87
C GLY A 83 -9.64 5.85 -9.52
N ILE A 84 -8.50 5.53 -8.92
CA ILE A 84 -7.46 6.51 -8.51
C ILE A 84 -6.26 6.49 -9.45
N ALA A 85 -6.00 5.36 -10.11
CA ALA A 85 -4.83 5.17 -10.97
C ALA A 85 -4.99 5.73 -12.40
N ASN A 86 -6.16 6.29 -12.74
CA ASN A 86 -6.46 6.96 -14.01
C ASN A 86 -6.36 8.47 -13.88
#